data_AF-A0A9E6S3D9-F1
#
_entry.id   AF-A0A9E6S3D9-F1
#
_cell.length_a   1.000
_cell.length_b   1.000
_cell.length_c   1.000
_cell.angle_alpha   90.00
_cell.angle_beta   90.00
_cell.angle_gamma   90.00
#
_symmetry.space_group_name_H-M   'P 1'
#
loop_
_entity.id
_entity.type
_entity.pdbx_description
1 polymer ?
#
loop_
_entity_poly.entity_id
_entity_poly.type
_entity_poly.pdbx_seq_one_letter_code
_entity_poly.pdbx_strand_id
1 'polypeptide(L)'
;MMKFTVKGLIALFVTSSVLFLTPIRSNAQVNMKTLAEVAKSCQKDVPSKKYYQQMLVNVSRWNNTDLVGCIGFRYHYSLILDKFPELASAGEILPGYPASVAVAQLAVFSFSDQIKYLDLLDCIIANNTFAKVCRYSNRILSSQGMKYRTQYSLMSHYLPYICPSCVVTHDEVFDSQESILKAFIEWFIRLDKSQRRKVISILGDDNQAFQLRQSLGNETEAAQKKYEETRASVQQQEQERRRQELLGN
;
A
#
# COMPACT_ATOMS: atom_id res chain seq x y z
N MET A 1 -19.05 0.20 -36.28
CA MET A 1 -18.94 0.15 -34.80
C MET A 1 -17.71 -0.69 -34.45
N MET A 2 -16.53 -0.08 -34.38
CA MET A 2 -15.26 -0.80 -34.23
C MET A 2 -14.94 -1.07 -32.75
N LYS A 3 -14.87 -2.35 -32.38
CA LYS A 3 -14.32 -2.85 -31.13
C LYS A 3 -12.79 -2.73 -31.16
N PHE A 4 -12.24 -1.56 -30.87
CA PHE A 4 -10.81 -1.45 -30.55
C PHE A 4 -10.58 -1.81 -29.08
N THR A 5 -10.42 -3.11 -28.89
CA THR A 5 -9.97 -3.78 -27.66
C THR A 5 -8.70 -3.16 -27.09
N VAL A 6 -8.77 -2.74 -25.82
CA VAL A 6 -7.82 -2.75 -24.67
C VAL A 6 -6.30 -2.97 -24.90
N LYS A 7 -5.87 -3.66 -25.97
CA LYS A 7 -4.47 -3.88 -26.34
C LYS A 7 -3.69 -2.59 -26.67
N GLY A 8 -4.35 -1.53 -27.14
CA GLY A 8 -3.71 -0.24 -27.43
C GLY A 8 -3.19 0.48 -26.17
N LEU A 9 -3.85 0.29 -25.02
CA LEU A 9 -3.41 0.86 -23.74
C LEU A 9 -2.12 0.20 -23.23
N ILE A 10 -1.90 -1.08 -23.53
CA ILE A 10 -0.73 -1.85 -23.05
C ILE A 10 0.53 -1.49 -23.86
N ALA A 11 0.39 -1.21 -25.15
CA ALA A 11 1.52 -0.84 -26.01
C ALA A 11 2.12 0.54 -25.67
N LEU A 12 1.29 1.49 -25.22
CA LEU A 12 1.71 2.85 -24.86
C LEU A 12 2.50 2.94 -23.54
N PHE A 13 2.36 1.97 -22.63
CA PHE A 13 3.17 1.92 -21.40
C PHE A 13 4.60 1.41 -21.61
N VAL A 14 4.86 0.69 -22.72
CA VAL A 14 6.20 0.16 -23.00
C VAL A 14 7.10 1.24 -23.62
N THR A 15 6.54 2.16 -24.41
CA THR A 15 7.29 3.26 -25.04
C THR A 15 7.39 4.53 -24.18
N SER A 16 6.55 4.69 -23.14
CA SER A 16 6.64 5.82 -22.19
C SER A 16 7.77 5.66 -21.15
N SER A 17 8.49 4.54 -21.14
CA SER A 17 9.71 4.34 -20.33
C SER A 17 10.78 5.43 -20.56
N VAL A 18 10.77 6.09 -21.72
CA VAL A 18 11.73 7.16 -22.08
C VAL A 18 11.38 8.50 -21.43
N LEU A 19 10.09 8.75 -21.12
CA LEU A 19 9.65 10.01 -20.48
C LEU A 19 9.92 10.06 -18.97
N PHE A 20 10.31 8.94 -18.36
CA PHE A 20 10.59 8.82 -16.92
C PHE A 20 12.05 9.10 -16.52
N LEU A 21 12.92 9.49 -17.47
CA LEU A 21 14.37 9.61 -17.25
C LEU A 21 14.90 11.02 -16.93
N THR A 22 14.05 12.05 -16.83
CA THR A 22 14.51 13.39 -16.43
C THR A 22 14.27 13.64 -14.93
N PRO A 23 15.33 13.75 -14.11
CA PRO A 23 15.19 14.05 -12.69
C PRO A 23 14.88 15.54 -12.51
N ILE A 24 13.68 15.86 -12.07
CA ILE A 24 13.31 17.22 -11.62
C ILE A 24 13.42 17.24 -10.09
N ARG A 25 14.34 18.07 -9.57
CA ARG A 25 14.58 18.27 -8.13
C ARG A 25 13.38 18.96 -7.47
N SER A 26 12.86 18.34 -6.41
CA SER A 26 12.04 18.94 -5.36
C SER A 26 12.26 18.14 -4.07
N ASN A 27 12.23 18.80 -2.91
CA ASN A 27 12.29 18.17 -1.59
C ASN A 27 11.21 17.07 -1.49
N ALA A 28 11.60 15.88 -1.02
CA ALA A 28 10.96 14.57 -1.28
C ALA A 28 11.05 14.15 -2.76
N GLN A 29 12.23 13.68 -3.17
CA GLN A 29 12.43 13.20 -4.54
C GLN A 29 11.73 11.86 -4.71
N VAL A 30 10.54 11.87 -5.29
CA VAL A 30 9.83 10.66 -5.73
C VAL A 30 10.79 9.79 -6.53
N ASN A 31 10.97 8.55 -6.09
CA ASN A 31 11.74 7.54 -6.81
C ASN A 31 10.94 7.12 -8.05
N MET A 32 11.26 7.75 -9.18
CA MET A 32 10.56 7.52 -10.44
C MET A 32 10.66 6.08 -10.94
N LYS A 33 11.73 5.35 -10.59
CA LYS A 33 11.88 3.94 -10.93
C LYS A 33 10.85 3.10 -10.17
N THR A 34 10.80 3.24 -8.84
CA THR A 34 9.82 2.56 -7.99
C THR A 34 8.39 2.93 -8.40
N LEU A 35 8.13 4.21 -8.69
CA LEU A 35 6.82 4.67 -9.16
C LEU A 35 6.40 3.99 -10.47
N ALA A 36 7.31 3.88 -11.45
CA ALA A 36 7.01 3.24 -12.73
C ALA A 36 6.72 1.74 -12.57
N GLU A 37 7.52 1.04 -11.77
CA GLU A 37 7.34 -0.39 -11.47
C GLU A 37 6.00 -0.65 -10.77
N VAL A 38 5.69 0.15 -9.75
CA VAL A 38 4.42 0.08 -9.02
C VAL A 38 3.24 0.40 -9.92
N ALA A 39 3.31 1.48 -10.71
CA ALA A 39 2.25 1.88 -11.63
C ALA A 39 1.93 0.77 -12.63
N LYS A 40 2.96 0.18 -13.26
CA LYS A 40 2.81 -0.94 -14.19
C LYS A 40 2.13 -2.14 -13.51
N SER A 41 2.55 -2.45 -12.28
CA SER A 41 2.00 -3.55 -11.50
C SER A 41 0.53 -3.31 -11.14
N CYS A 42 0.17 -2.13 -10.66
CA CYS A 42 -1.21 -1.74 -10.35
C CYS A 42 -2.11 -1.73 -11.59
N GLN A 43 -1.63 -1.22 -12.72
CA GLN A 43 -2.40 -1.20 -13.98
C GLN A 43 -2.71 -2.59 -14.51
N LYS A 44 -1.88 -3.59 -14.16
CA LYS A 44 -2.13 -4.99 -14.47
C LYS A 44 -3.14 -5.61 -13.50
N ASP A 45 -2.98 -5.36 -12.19
CA ASP A 45 -3.69 -6.10 -11.16
C ASP A 45 -5.07 -5.51 -10.82
N VAL A 46 -5.18 -4.18 -10.73
CA VAL A 46 -6.44 -3.49 -10.38
C VAL A 46 -7.61 -3.85 -11.31
N PRO A 47 -7.45 -3.92 -12.65
CA PRO A 47 -8.54 -4.36 -13.53
C PRO A 47 -8.71 -5.88 -13.62
N SER A 48 -7.84 -6.68 -12.99
CA SER A 48 -7.77 -8.12 -13.21
C SER A 48 -8.75 -8.88 -12.31
N LYS A 49 -9.77 -9.51 -12.91
CA LYS A 49 -10.65 -10.44 -12.18
C LYS A 49 -9.86 -11.59 -11.53
N LYS A 50 -8.82 -12.08 -12.19
CA LYS A 50 -7.97 -13.18 -11.67
C LYS A 50 -7.25 -12.76 -10.38
N TYR A 51 -6.82 -11.49 -10.27
CA TYR A 51 -6.19 -10.97 -9.06
C TYR A 51 -7.14 -11.06 -7.87
N TYR A 52 -8.40 -10.64 -8.03
CA TYR A 52 -9.40 -10.69 -6.95
C TYR A 52 -9.86 -12.10 -6.57
N GLN A 53 -9.86 -13.03 -7.52
CA GLN A 53 -10.14 -14.43 -7.23
C GLN A 53 -9.14 -15.03 -6.24
N GLN A 54 -7.89 -14.56 -6.20
CA GLN A 54 -6.89 -15.01 -5.22
C GLN A 54 -7.28 -14.65 -3.78
N MET A 55 -8.06 -13.59 -3.61
CA MET A 55 -8.56 -13.11 -2.33
C MET A 55 -9.95 -13.66 -1.99
N LEU A 56 -10.51 -14.52 -2.85
CA LEU A 56 -11.90 -15.02 -2.74
C LEU A 56 -12.95 -13.89 -2.75
N VAL A 57 -12.63 -12.73 -3.34
CA VAL A 57 -13.55 -11.59 -3.45
C VAL A 57 -14.01 -11.39 -4.89
N ASN A 58 -15.27 -10.99 -5.05
CA ASN A 58 -15.84 -10.69 -6.37
C ASN A 58 -15.90 -9.18 -6.59
N VAL A 59 -14.88 -8.63 -7.25
CA VAL A 59 -14.85 -7.23 -7.68
C VAL A 59 -15.30 -7.14 -9.14
N SER A 60 -16.45 -6.53 -9.36
CA SER A 60 -17.05 -6.36 -10.69
C SER A 60 -16.80 -4.98 -11.31
N ARG A 61 -16.34 -4.02 -10.51
CA ARG A 61 -16.09 -2.63 -10.91
C ARG A 61 -14.86 -2.10 -10.20
N TRP A 62 -14.07 -1.33 -10.94
CA TRP A 62 -12.95 -0.55 -10.43
C TRP A 62 -12.98 0.82 -11.13
N ASN A 63 -12.33 1.82 -10.55
CA ASN A 63 -12.24 3.17 -11.06
C ASN A 63 -10.82 3.74 -10.91
N ASN A 64 -10.63 5.01 -11.28
CA ASN A 64 -9.32 5.64 -11.20
C ASN A 64 -8.79 5.78 -9.76
N THR A 65 -9.67 6.05 -8.80
CA THR A 65 -9.31 6.16 -7.38
C THR A 65 -8.69 4.87 -6.87
N ASP A 66 -9.18 3.72 -7.33
CA ASP A 66 -8.64 2.41 -6.97
C ASP A 66 -7.20 2.24 -7.48
N LEU A 67 -6.93 2.71 -8.69
CA LEU A 67 -5.59 2.67 -9.25
C LEU A 67 -4.62 3.58 -8.49
N VAL A 68 -5.06 4.80 -8.15
CA VAL A 68 -4.27 5.76 -7.36
C VAL A 68 -4.02 5.22 -5.94
N GLY A 69 -5.03 4.58 -5.33
CA GLY A 69 -4.91 3.90 -4.05
C GLY A 69 -3.90 2.76 -4.10
N CYS A 70 -4.00 1.88 -5.10
CA CYS A 70 -3.01 0.82 -5.33
C CYS A 70 -1.59 1.37 -5.42
N ILE A 71 -1.39 2.43 -6.21
CA ILE A 71 -0.07 3.05 -6.40
C ILE A 71 0.45 3.60 -5.08
N GLY A 72 -0.37 4.35 -4.34
CA GLY A 72 0.02 4.89 -3.03
C GLY A 72 0.45 3.78 -2.08
N PHE A 73 -0.38 2.76 -1.88
CA PHE A 73 -0.04 1.70 -0.94
C PHE A 73 1.18 0.87 -1.37
N ARG A 74 1.28 0.48 -2.65
CA ARG A 74 2.43 -0.31 -3.14
C ARG A 74 3.73 0.50 -3.14
N TYR A 75 3.65 1.79 -3.46
CA TYR A 75 4.80 2.69 -3.35
C TYR A 75 5.23 2.85 -1.89
N HIS A 76 4.29 3.09 -0.98
CA HIS A 76 4.57 3.16 0.46
C HIS A 76 5.23 1.88 1.00
N TYR A 77 4.69 0.71 0.62
CA TYR A 77 5.27 -0.58 0.98
C TYR A 77 6.71 -0.71 0.47
N SER A 78 6.96 -0.31 -0.78
CA SER A 78 8.29 -0.32 -1.38
C SER A 78 9.25 0.62 -0.64
N LEU A 79 8.81 1.83 -0.27
CA LEU A 79 9.63 2.76 0.52
C LEU A 79 10.04 2.17 1.88
N ILE A 80 9.12 1.49 2.56
CA ILE A 80 9.42 0.84 3.82
C ILE A 80 10.46 -0.26 3.63
N LEU A 81 10.32 -1.10 2.61
CA LEU A 81 11.28 -2.15 2.32
C LEU A 81 12.65 -1.60 1.87
N ASP A 82 12.68 -0.50 1.12
CA ASP A 82 13.92 0.16 0.73
C ASP A 82 14.67 0.71 1.95
N LYS A 83 13.93 1.24 2.94
CA LYS A 83 14.51 1.83 4.15
C LYS A 83 14.82 0.80 5.24
N PHE A 84 14.06 -0.29 5.28
CA PHE A 84 14.13 -1.38 6.26
C PHE A 84 14.14 -2.74 5.55
N PRO A 85 15.21 -3.05 4.78
CA PRO A 85 15.25 -4.23 3.92
C PRO A 85 15.16 -5.54 4.68
N GLU A 86 15.60 -5.58 5.95
CA GLU A 86 15.46 -6.76 6.79
C GLU A 86 13.99 -7.20 7.01
N LEU A 87 13.02 -6.29 6.89
CA LEU A 87 11.60 -6.64 7.03
C LEU A 87 11.16 -7.65 5.98
N ALA A 88 11.74 -7.62 4.78
CA ALA A 88 11.45 -8.59 3.73
C ALA A 88 11.82 -10.04 4.14
N SER A 89 12.73 -10.20 5.10
CA SER A 89 13.19 -11.49 5.62
C SER A 89 12.65 -11.82 7.02
N ALA A 90 11.77 -10.98 7.58
CA ALA A 90 11.36 -11.10 8.98
C ALA A 90 10.29 -12.18 9.25
N GLY A 91 9.99 -13.01 8.24
CA GLY A 91 9.01 -14.09 8.34
C GLY A 91 7.57 -13.61 8.40
N GLU A 92 6.69 -14.51 8.82
CA GLU A 92 5.25 -14.29 8.91
C GLU A 92 4.80 -14.16 10.37
N ILE A 93 3.80 -13.31 10.63
CA ILE A 93 3.14 -13.24 11.95
C ILE A 93 2.09 -14.33 12.08
N LEU A 94 1.44 -14.68 10.97
CA LEU A 94 0.48 -15.77 10.81
C LEU A 94 0.69 -16.41 9.44
N PRO A 95 0.35 -17.70 9.23
CA PRO A 95 0.50 -18.34 7.94
C PRO A 95 -0.13 -17.51 6.80
N GLY A 96 0.67 -17.11 5.81
CA GLY A 96 0.22 -16.28 4.69
C GLY A 96 0.12 -14.78 4.97
N TYR A 97 0.57 -14.33 6.15
CA TYR A 97 0.61 -12.92 6.59
C TYR A 97 2.04 -12.49 6.96
N PRO A 98 2.82 -11.94 6.00
CA PRO A 98 4.19 -11.49 6.24
C PRO A 98 4.26 -10.33 7.25
N ALA A 99 5.28 -10.34 8.09
CA ALA A 99 5.45 -9.30 9.11
C ALA A 99 5.75 -7.92 8.50
N SER A 100 6.44 -7.87 7.36
CA SER A 100 6.66 -6.64 6.60
C SER A 100 5.34 -5.95 6.24
N VAL A 101 4.30 -6.71 5.90
CA VAL A 101 2.98 -6.20 5.54
C VAL A 101 2.31 -5.60 6.77
N ALA A 102 2.38 -6.28 7.92
CA ALA A 102 1.82 -5.77 9.18
C ALA A 102 2.51 -4.48 9.64
N VAL A 103 3.84 -4.43 9.60
CA VAL A 103 4.62 -3.23 9.93
C VAL A 103 4.27 -2.08 8.98
N ALA A 104 4.20 -2.34 7.69
CA ALA A 104 3.91 -1.29 6.72
C ALA A 104 2.45 -0.80 6.78
N GLN A 105 1.50 -1.68 7.11
CA GLN A 105 0.12 -1.30 7.39
C GLN A 105 0.01 -0.44 8.65
N LEU A 106 0.75 -0.76 9.72
CA LEU A 106 0.79 0.09 10.90
C LEU A 106 1.39 1.47 10.59
N ALA A 107 2.46 1.51 9.79
CA ALA A 107 3.12 2.75 9.42
C ALA A 107 2.26 3.66 8.52
N VAL A 108 1.50 3.09 7.57
CA VAL A 108 0.72 3.86 6.59
C VAL A 108 -0.49 4.57 7.20
N PHE A 109 -1.14 3.98 8.20
CA PHE A 109 -2.38 4.54 8.77
C PHE A 109 -2.12 5.58 9.87
N SER A 110 -0.86 5.90 10.17
CA SER A 110 -0.47 6.94 11.13
C SER A 110 -0.28 8.33 10.51
N PHE A 111 -0.66 8.56 9.24
CA PHE A 111 -0.48 9.86 8.57
C PHE A 111 -1.51 10.92 9.00
N SER A 112 -2.68 10.52 9.48
CA SER A 112 -3.70 11.49 9.89
C SER A 112 -3.32 12.13 11.23
N ASP A 113 -3.42 13.47 11.33
CA ASP A 113 -3.25 14.23 12.58
C ASP A 113 -4.15 13.75 13.74
N GLN A 114 -5.16 12.92 13.45
CA GLN A 114 -6.06 12.32 14.43
C GLN A 114 -5.48 11.09 15.15
N ILE A 115 -4.41 10.48 14.63
CA ILE A 115 -3.75 9.31 15.21
C ILE A 115 -2.26 9.65 15.39
N LYS A 116 -1.97 10.52 16.36
CA LYS A 116 -0.60 11.00 16.61
C LYS A 116 0.32 9.89 17.13
N TYR A 117 -0.24 8.89 17.82
CA TYR A 117 0.50 7.82 18.46
C TYR A 117 -0.24 6.49 18.25
N LEU A 118 0.50 5.42 17.93
CA LEU A 118 -0.05 4.07 17.79
C LEU A 118 -0.27 3.42 19.16
N ASP A 119 0.40 3.98 20.19
CA ASP A 119 0.55 3.44 21.54
C ASP A 119 1.00 1.97 21.49
N LEU A 120 1.79 1.63 20.46
CA LEU A 120 2.13 0.25 20.13
C LEU A 120 3.06 -0.33 21.19
N LEU A 121 3.99 0.47 21.70
CA LEU A 121 4.90 0.05 22.76
C LEU A 121 4.12 -0.24 24.05
N ASP A 122 3.22 0.65 24.43
CA ASP A 122 2.36 0.45 25.60
C ASP A 122 1.44 -0.75 25.43
N CYS A 123 0.95 -1.00 24.21
CA CYS A 123 0.20 -2.20 23.88
C CYS A 123 1.03 -3.49 24.02
N ILE A 124 2.27 -3.49 23.49
CA ILE A 124 3.20 -4.62 23.63
C ILE A 124 3.52 -4.87 25.11
N ILE A 125 3.75 -3.82 25.90
CA ILE A 125 4.04 -3.91 27.34
C ILE A 125 2.82 -4.44 28.11
N ALA A 126 1.63 -3.93 27.81
CA ALA A 126 0.39 -4.39 28.43
C ALA A 126 0.13 -5.87 28.15
N ASN A 127 0.61 -6.38 27.00
CA ASN A 127 0.46 -7.76 26.55
C ASN A 127 -1.00 -8.27 26.68
N ASN A 128 -1.94 -7.36 26.49
CA ASN A 128 -3.37 -7.58 26.59
C ASN A 128 -4.03 -6.79 25.46
N THR A 129 -4.46 -7.50 24.42
CA THR A 129 -5.03 -6.95 23.19
C THR A 129 -6.33 -6.15 23.41
N PHE A 130 -7.02 -6.38 24.53
CA PHE A 130 -8.23 -5.65 24.94
C PHE A 130 -7.94 -4.39 25.74
N ALA A 131 -6.68 -4.18 26.16
CA ALA A 131 -6.31 -2.98 26.90
C ALA A 131 -6.60 -1.72 26.06
N LYS A 132 -6.99 -0.63 26.73
CA LYS A 132 -7.33 0.63 26.06
C LYS A 132 -6.18 1.14 25.19
N VAL A 133 -4.93 0.93 25.62
CA VAL A 133 -3.69 1.27 24.91
C VAL A 133 -3.55 0.51 23.58
N CYS A 134 -4.15 -0.67 23.44
CA CYS A 134 -4.10 -1.47 22.21
C CYS A 134 -5.14 -1.07 21.15
N ARG A 135 -6.08 -0.16 21.47
CA ARG A 135 -7.25 0.11 20.62
C ARG A 135 -6.89 0.53 19.20
N TYR A 136 -5.89 1.40 19.03
CA TYR A 136 -5.51 1.91 17.71
C TYR A 136 -4.76 0.88 16.89
N SER A 137 -3.75 0.25 17.49
CA SER A 137 -3.00 -0.85 16.85
C SER A 137 -3.93 -1.99 16.40
N ASN A 138 -4.89 -2.36 17.24
CA ASN A 138 -5.92 -3.35 16.92
C ASN A 138 -6.82 -2.87 15.77
N ARG A 139 -7.30 -1.62 15.80
CA ARG A 139 -8.15 -1.08 14.72
C ARG A 139 -7.46 -1.15 13.35
N ILE A 140 -6.15 -0.87 13.30
CA ILE A 140 -5.39 -0.82 12.05
C ILE A 140 -5.11 -2.21 11.51
N LEU A 141 -4.59 -3.14 12.33
CA LEU A 141 -4.23 -4.49 11.88
C LEU A 141 -5.46 -5.34 11.53
N SER A 142 -6.55 -5.14 12.26
CA SER A 142 -7.65 -6.09 12.28
C SER A 142 -8.90 -5.64 11.54
N SER A 143 -8.88 -4.44 10.96
CA SER A 143 -9.99 -3.85 10.20
C SER A 143 -11.37 -4.09 10.84
N GLN A 144 -11.54 -3.68 12.10
CA GLN A 144 -12.78 -3.76 12.87
C GLN A 144 -13.52 -5.13 12.84
N GLY A 145 -12.85 -6.24 12.52
CA GLY A 145 -13.48 -7.57 12.41
C GLY A 145 -14.42 -7.74 11.20
N MET A 146 -14.39 -6.84 10.23
CA MET A 146 -15.15 -6.99 9.00
C MET A 146 -14.43 -7.93 8.05
N LYS A 147 -15.14 -8.98 7.59
CA LYS A 147 -14.65 -9.86 6.52
C LYS A 147 -14.68 -9.12 5.18
N TYR A 148 -13.68 -9.32 4.34
CA TYR A 148 -13.55 -8.69 3.02
C TYR A 148 -14.54 -9.27 1.97
N ARG A 149 -15.50 -10.13 2.36
CA ARG A 149 -16.24 -11.02 1.44
C ARG A 149 -17.37 -10.39 0.64
N THR A 150 -18.00 -9.32 1.08
CA THR A 150 -19.19 -8.81 0.36
C THR A 150 -19.49 -7.37 0.72
N GLN A 151 -19.52 -6.51 -0.30
CA GLN A 151 -20.00 -5.13 -0.26
C GLN A 151 -19.21 -4.23 0.68
N TYR A 152 -18.15 -3.61 0.19
CA TYR A 152 -17.84 -2.18 0.39
C TYR A 152 -16.66 -1.87 -0.53
N SER A 153 -16.21 -0.61 -0.55
CA SER A 153 -15.08 -0.09 -1.31
C SER A 153 -13.75 -0.79 -0.95
N LEU A 154 -13.61 -2.09 -1.21
CA LEU A 154 -12.42 -2.92 -0.96
C LEU A 154 -11.14 -2.23 -1.46
N MET A 155 -11.30 -1.44 -2.51
CA MET A 155 -10.27 -0.68 -3.20
C MET A 155 -9.73 0.55 -2.43
N SER A 156 -10.20 0.84 -1.21
CA SER A 156 -9.59 1.85 -0.32
C SER A 156 -8.74 1.25 0.81
N HIS A 157 -8.55 -0.07 0.84
CA HIS A 157 -7.80 -0.75 1.91
C HIS A 157 -6.39 -1.17 1.49
N TYR A 158 -5.49 -1.28 2.48
CA TYR A 158 -4.09 -1.60 2.26
C TYR A 158 -3.86 -3.04 1.77
N LEU A 159 -4.41 -4.02 2.49
CA LEU A 159 -4.16 -5.45 2.24
C LEU A 159 -4.50 -5.91 0.81
N PRO A 160 -5.65 -5.52 0.22
CA PRO A 160 -5.99 -5.94 -1.14
C PRO A 160 -4.96 -5.57 -2.20
N TYR A 161 -4.14 -4.54 -1.99
CA TYR A 161 -3.11 -4.15 -2.95
C TYR A 161 -1.72 -4.73 -2.65
N ILE A 162 -1.41 -4.98 -1.38
CA ILE A 162 -0.07 -5.41 -0.96
C ILE A 162 0.04 -6.92 -0.84
N CYS A 163 -0.97 -7.55 -0.23
CA CYS A 163 -0.90 -8.95 0.14
C CYS A 163 -2.28 -9.63 -0.01
N PRO A 164 -2.60 -10.12 -1.23
CA PRO A 164 -3.83 -10.88 -1.48
C PRO A 164 -4.02 -12.08 -0.54
N SER A 165 -2.95 -12.83 -0.23
CA SER A 165 -3.01 -13.95 0.72
C SER A 165 -3.35 -13.50 2.14
N CYS A 166 -2.92 -12.30 2.54
CA CYS A 166 -3.25 -11.74 3.86
C CYS A 166 -4.75 -11.46 3.99
N VAL A 167 -5.46 -11.18 2.89
CA VAL A 167 -6.92 -11.00 2.90
C VAL A 167 -7.61 -12.32 3.24
N VAL A 168 -7.20 -13.42 2.60
CA VAL A 168 -7.75 -14.75 2.89
C VAL A 168 -7.44 -15.15 4.34
N THR A 169 -6.19 -14.95 4.76
CA THR A 169 -5.73 -15.21 6.13
C THR A 169 -6.55 -14.43 7.15
N HIS A 170 -6.76 -13.13 6.92
CA HIS A 170 -7.57 -12.27 7.80
C HIS A 170 -9.01 -12.77 7.92
N ASP A 171 -9.64 -13.17 6.81
CA ASP A 171 -11.02 -13.64 6.77
C ASP A 171 -11.25 -15.01 7.43
N GLU A 172 -10.23 -15.87 7.44
CA GLU A 172 -10.26 -17.23 8.01
C GLU A 172 -10.01 -17.25 9.51
N VAL A 173 -9.35 -16.21 10.05
CA VAL A 173 -9.08 -16.08 11.47
C VAL A 173 -10.36 -15.64 12.20
N PHE A 174 -10.95 -16.55 12.98
CA PHE A 174 -12.01 -16.24 13.93
C PHE A 174 -11.49 -15.22 14.98
N ASP A 175 -12.32 -14.23 15.35
CA ASP A 175 -11.91 -13.11 16.21
C ASP A 175 -10.63 -12.38 15.74
N SER A 176 -10.53 -12.09 14.44
CA SER A 176 -9.35 -11.50 13.77
C SER A 176 -8.79 -10.24 14.44
N GLN A 177 -9.58 -9.55 15.25
CA GLN A 177 -9.15 -8.46 16.13
C GLN A 177 -8.02 -8.84 17.08
N GLU A 178 -8.26 -9.83 17.93
CA GLU A 178 -7.27 -10.22 18.94
C GLU A 178 -6.13 -11.02 18.31
N SER A 179 -6.47 -11.98 17.45
CA SER A 179 -5.54 -12.98 16.95
C SER A 179 -4.39 -12.37 16.15
N ILE A 180 -4.66 -11.38 15.30
CA ILE A 180 -3.62 -10.73 14.47
C ILE A 180 -2.71 -9.85 15.32
N LEU A 181 -3.28 -9.06 16.23
CA LEU A 181 -2.49 -8.21 17.13
C LEU A 181 -1.64 -9.04 18.08
N LYS A 182 -2.19 -10.12 18.63
CA LYS A 182 -1.45 -11.06 19.49
C LYS A 182 -0.29 -11.70 18.72
N ALA A 183 -0.54 -12.17 17.51
CA ALA A 183 0.50 -12.74 16.65
C ALA A 183 1.60 -11.72 16.33
N PHE A 184 1.24 -10.46 16.09
CA PHE A 184 2.21 -9.38 15.91
C PHE A 184 3.06 -9.15 17.16
N ILE A 185 2.45 -9.09 18.35
CA ILE A 185 3.18 -8.91 19.63
C ILE A 185 4.14 -10.09 19.87
N GLU A 186 3.68 -11.33 19.66
CA GLU A 186 4.50 -12.53 19.81
C GLU A 186 5.68 -12.54 18.82
N TRP A 187 5.44 -12.20 17.56
CA TRP A 187 6.49 -12.04 16.56
C TRP A 187 7.51 -10.98 16.99
N PHE A 188 7.04 -9.80 17.41
CA PHE A 188 7.91 -8.70 17.83
C PHE A 188 8.81 -9.08 19.01
N ILE A 189 8.28 -9.81 20.00
CA ILE A 189 9.04 -10.26 21.17
C ILE A 189 10.11 -11.30 20.76
N ARG A 190 9.89 -12.10 19.72
CA ARG A 190 10.87 -13.08 19.22
C ARG A 190 12.00 -12.46 18.42
N LEU A 191 11.82 -11.26 17.87
CA LEU A 191 12.89 -10.54 17.16
C LEU A 191 14.09 -10.29 18.06
N ASP A 192 15.29 -10.30 17.48
CA ASP A 192 16.48 -9.89 18.21
C ASP A 192 16.43 -8.39 18.59
N LYS A 193 17.31 -7.99 19.50
CA LYS A 193 17.35 -6.61 20.00
C LYS A 193 17.55 -5.57 18.89
N SER A 194 18.35 -5.90 17.87
CA SER A 194 18.62 -4.99 16.76
C SER A 194 17.42 -4.85 15.83
N GLN A 195 16.74 -5.95 15.51
CA GLN A 195 15.53 -5.98 14.70
C GLN A 195 14.38 -5.23 15.38
N ARG A 196 14.16 -5.46 16.70
CA ARG A 196 13.17 -4.70 17.47
C ARG A 196 13.39 -3.20 17.40
N ARG A 197 14.65 -2.74 17.52
CA ARG A 197 14.97 -1.31 17.43
C ARG A 197 14.60 -0.71 16.07
N LYS A 198 14.78 -1.46 14.98
CA LYS A 198 14.40 -0.99 13.65
C LYS A 198 12.88 -0.86 13.51
N VAL A 199 12.12 -1.86 13.97
CA VAL A 199 10.65 -1.78 14.02
C VAL A 199 10.19 -0.61 14.89
N ILE A 200 10.81 -0.40 16.05
CA ILE A 200 10.51 0.76 16.92
C ILE A 200 10.85 2.08 16.22
N SER A 201 11.93 2.16 15.45
CA SER A 201 12.30 3.41 14.76
C SER A 201 11.27 3.88 13.73
N ILE A 202 10.38 2.98 13.26
CA ILE A 202 9.27 3.32 12.36
C ILE A 202 7.91 3.30 13.06
N LEU A 203 7.66 2.41 14.02
CA LEU A 203 6.35 2.27 14.68
C LEU A 203 6.26 2.87 16.08
N GLY A 204 7.38 3.36 16.62
CA GLY A 204 7.46 3.92 17.97
C GLY A 204 6.61 5.19 18.13
N ASP A 205 6.33 5.50 19.38
CA ASP A 205 5.51 6.66 19.76
C ASP A 205 6.36 7.93 19.97
N ASP A 206 7.67 7.86 19.75
CA ASP A 206 8.54 9.03 19.80
C ASP A 206 8.40 9.94 18.56
N ASN A 207 8.87 11.18 18.71
CA ASN A 207 8.79 12.19 17.65
C ASN A 207 9.62 11.82 16.40
N GLN A 208 10.70 11.03 16.53
CA GLN A 208 11.52 10.64 15.38
C GLN A 208 10.78 9.62 14.52
N ALA A 209 10.16 8.62 15.14
CA ALA A 209 9.34 7.63 14.46
C ALA A 209 8.10 8.29 13.81
N PHE A 210 7.48 9.25 14.50
CA PHE A 210 6.41 10.07 13.92
C PHE A 210 6.86 10.88 12.69
N GLN A 211 7.96 11.62 12.80
CA GLN A 211 8.54 12.38 11.68
C GLN A 211 8.91 11.47 10.51
N LEU A 212 9.43 10.27 10.80
CA LEU A 212 9.73 9.30 9.77
C LEU A 212 8.47 8.83 9.04
N ARG A 213 7.42 8.46 9.78
CA ARG A 213 6.12 8.10 9.18
C ARG A 213 5.59 9.25 8.34
N GLN A 214 5.58 10.49 8.84
CA GLN A 214 5.17 11.65 8.04
C GLN A 214 5.99 11.81 6.76
N SER A 215 7.31 11.67 6.82
CA SER A 215 8.17 11.78 5.64
C SER A 215 7.82 10.71 4.58
N LEU A 216 7.58 9.47 5.02
CA LEU A 216 7.15 8.38 4.13
C LEU A 216 5.75 8.63 3.54
N GLY A 217 4.85 9.20 4.33
CA GLY A 217 3.51 9.60 3.89
C GLY A 217 3.56 10.70 2.84
N ASN A 218 4.29 11.78 3.12
CA ASN A 218 4.47 12.91 2.19
C ASN A 218 5.08 12.45 0.86
N GLU A 219 6.07 11.55 0.88
CA GLU A 219 6.63 11.01 -0.36
C GLU A 219 5.63 10.12 -1.10
N THR A 220 4.83 9.34 -0.38
CA THR A 220 3.76 8.52 -0.98
C THR A 220 2.70 9.39 -1.66
N GLU A 221 2.25 10.46 -1.00
CA GLU A 221 1.30 11.43 -1.57
C GLU A 221 1.91 12.15 -2.78
N ALA A 222 3.18 12.54 -2.70
CA ALA A 222 3.89 13.13 -3.82
C ALA A 222 3.97 12.16 -5.01
N ALA A 223 4.20 10.86 -4.77
CA ALA A 223 4.24 9.84 -5.80
C ALA A 223 2.87 9.63 -6.46
N GLN A 224 1.78 9.62 -5.68
CA GLN A 224 0.41 9.58 -6.20
C GLN A 224 0.11 10.79 -7.09
N LYS A 225 0.39 12.01 -6.59
CA LYS A 225 0.20 13.24 -7.35
C LYS A 225 1.02 13.22 -8.64
N LYS A 226 2.28 12.79 -8.56
CA LYS A 226 3.16 12.71 -9.73
C LYS A 226 2.63 11.73 -10.78
N TYR A 227 2.08 10.60 -10.35
CA TYR A 227 1.43 9.66 -11.25
C TYR A 227 0.21 10.27 -11.95
N GLU A 228 -0.67 10.94 -11.21
CA GLU A 228 -1.86 11.58 -11.75
C GLU A 228 -1.50 12.68 -12.77
N GLU A 229 -0.55 13.56 -12.42
CA GLU A 229 -0.02 14.60 -13.32
C GLU A 229 0.52 14.00 -14.62
N THR A 230 1.35 12.96 -14.50
CA THR A 230 1.95 12.28 -15.65
C THR A 230 0.88 11.66 -16.54
N ARG A 231 -0.11 11.01 -15.94
CA ARG A 231 -1.22 10.40 -16.67
C ARG A 231 -2.06 11.45 -17.39
N ALA A 232 -2.39 12.56 -16.74
CA ALA A 232 -3.16 13.65 -17.34
C ALA A 232 -2.41 14.24 -18.55
N SER A 233 -1.10 14.46 -18.42
CA SER A 233 -0.25 14.94 -19.51
C SER A 233 -0.26 13.97 -20.70
N VAL A 234 -0.09 12.67 -20.46
CA VAL A 234 -0.13 11.65 -21.52
C VAL A 234 -1.51 11.59 -22.20
N GLN A 235 -2.60 11.71 -21.44
CA GLN A 235 -3.94 11.74 -22.01
C GLN A 235 -4.17 12.95 -22.91
N GLN A 236 -3.68 14.13 -22.51
CA GLN A 236 -3.75 15.34 -23.33
C GLN A 236 -2.94 15.20 -24.62
N GLN A 237 -1.71 14.66 -24.53
CA GLN A 237 -0.86 14.42 -25.70
C GLN A 237 -1.51 13.42 -26.68
N GLU A 238 -2.14 12.36 -26.17
CA GLU A 238 -2.84 11.38 -27.00
C GLU A 238 -4.09 11.98 -27.66
N GLN A 239 -4.85 12.81 -26.95
CA GLN A 239 -6.01 13.52 -27.51
C GLN A 239 -5.58 14.47 -28.63
N GLU A 240 -4.51 15.23 -28.43
CA GLU A 240 -3.98 16.15 -29.43
C GLU A 240 -3.42 15.38 -30.63
N ARG A 241 -2.68 14.28 -30.42
CA ARG A 241 -2.21 13.43 -31.52
C ARG A 241 -3.36 12.91 -32.38
N ARG A 242 -4.43 12.40 -31.76
CA ARG A 242 -5.63 11.94 -32.47
C ARG A 242 -6.35 13.07 -33.21
N ARG A 243 -6.38 14.27 -32.63
CA ARG A 243 -6.94 15.45 -33.29
C ARG A 243 -6.16 15.77 -34.55
N GLN A 244 -4.83 15.73 -34.50
CA GLN A 244 -3.95 15.97 -35.65
C GLN A 244 -4.13 14.88 -36.72
N GLU A 245 -4.18 13.60 -36.32
CA GLU A 245 -4.45 12.47 -37.23
C GLU A 245 -5.81 12.62 -37.95
N LEU A 246 -6.84 13.12 -37.28
CA LEU A 246 -8.17 13.37 -37.87
C LEU A 246 -8.22 14.60 -38.79
N LEU A 247 -7.38 15.60 -38.53
CA LEU A 247 -7.28 16.81 -39.34
C LEU A 247 -6.40 16.62 -40.60
N GLY A 248 -5.73 15.47 -40.74
CA GLY A 248 -5.00 15.10 -41.95
C GLY A 248 -3.65 15.80 -42.13
N ASN A 249 -3.01 16.22 -41.04
CA ASN A 249 -1.61 16.69 -41.03
C ASN A 249 -0.64 15.53 -40.73
#